data_AF-A0A965M8G6-F1
#
_entry.id   AF-A0A965M8G6-F1
#
_cell.length_a   1.000
_cell.length_b   1.000
_cell.length_c   1.000
_cell.angle_alpha   90.00
_cell.angle_beta   90.00
_cell.angle_gamma   90.00
#
_symmetry.space_group_name_H-M   'P 1'
#
loop_
_entity.id
_entity.type
_entity.pdbx_description
1 polymer ?
#
loop_
_entity_poly.entity_id
_entity_poly.type
_entity_poly.pdbx_seq_one_letter_code
_entity_poly.pdbx_strand_id
1 'polypeptide(L)'
;MKSSRFLLQPTASAGFLSQTFHASLPGERRRFILKVGPDQPVARRFSRHLRAFEREAAAYRLLRPLSGKFVPRCIASASTPDGSDGLLLLEEIFPSRTGDQIRGLSFSELSSVVQSIGAVHAKFWNSPQLRKSQALPLHHYNRAQEAGKTTPSFLRSCGTLLTKKEAKRVLFFPPRILRALREAKRRPVTLIHGDLRADNLLFAPSRVFIVDWQISARGLGAFDLARLIGGSSARPLTPGDQQRLVGIWHETLQRRGVPRYRRLDAWRDYRLGVALALSIPLTNGPTLLQLSDRGRKIARLMIHRFFQNAETILEI
;
A
#
# COMPACT_ATOMS: atom_id res chain seq x y z
N MET A 1 31.55 5.43 22.01
CA MET A 1 30.57 4.94 21.01
C MET A 1 30.93 3.51 20.67
N LYS A 2 30.04 2.53 20.89
CA LYS A 2 30.29 1.16 20.38
C LYS A 2 30.06 1.20 18.87
N SER A 3 31.10 0.87 18.09
CA SER A 3 30.97 0.73 16.64
C SER A 3 29.95 -0.38 16.31
N SER A 4 29.16 -0.17 15.26
CA SER A 4 28.23 -1.19 14.77
C SER A 4 29.01 -2.45 14.39
N ARG A 5 28.56 -3.62 14.85
CA ARG A 5 29.11 -4.91 14.40
C ARG A 5 28.65 -5.29 12.99
N PHE A 6 27.64 -4.60 12.45
CA PHE A 6 27.16 -4.81 11.10
C PHE A 6 27.98 -4.02 10.08
N LEU A 7 28.33 -4.68 8.98
CA LEU A 7 28.73 -4.05 7.73
C LEU A 7 27.47 -3.58 7.02
N LEU A 8 27.42 -2.29 6.68
CA LEU A 8 26.25 -1.66 6.05
C LEU A 8 26.60 -1.19 4.65
N GLN A 9 25.77 -1.55 3.68
CA GLN A 9 25.85 -1.05 2.31
C GLN A 9 24.49 -0.45 1.93
N PRO A 10 24.42 0.82 1.48
CA PRO A 10 23.15 1.41 1.05
C PRO A 10 22.49 0.54 -0.03
N THR A 11 21.17 0.36 0.03
CA THR A 11 20.45 -0.23 -1.10
C THR A 11 20.35 0.78 -2.24
N ALA A 12 20.09 0.31 -3.46
CA ALA A 12 19.88 1.19 -4.62
C ALA A 12 18.62 2.08 -4.49
N SER A 13 17.73 1.82 -3.53
CA SER A 13 16.48 2.57 -3.34
C SER A 13 16.47 3.33 -2.01
N ALA A 14 16.70 4.64 -2.08
CA ALA A 14 16.40 5.55 -0.98
C ALA A 14 14.89 5.88 -0.95
N GLY A 15 14.22 5.54 0.16
CA GLY A 15 12.82 5.91 0.37
C GLY A 15 12.72 7.32 0.96
N PHE A 16 11.62 8.03 0.69
CA PHE A 16 11.42 9.37 1.26
C PHE A 16 11.35 9.37 2.80
N LEU A 17 10.79 8.31 3.41
CA LEU A 17 10.57 8.21 4.85
C LEU A 17 11.57 7.32 5.58
N SER A 18 12.56 6.77 4.88
CA SER A 18 13.54 5.87 5.49
C SER A 18 14.73 5.63 4.57
N GLN A 19 15.89 5.45 5.19
CA GLN A 19 17.07 4.91 4.52
C GLN A 19 17.08 3.39 4.70
N THR A 20 17.57 2.66 3.70
CA THR A 20 17.67 1.19 3.75
C THR A 20 19.06 0.74 3.38
N PHE A 21 19.55 -0.28 4.09
CA PHE A 21 20.89 -0.82 3.95
C PHE A 21 20.82 -2.35 3.88
N HIS A 22 21.61 -2.96 3.00
CA HIS A 22 22.04 -4.33 3.18
C HIS A 22 22.93 -4.38 4.42
N ALA A 23 22.61 -5.27 5.35
CA ALA A 23 23.34 -5.45 6.60
C ALA A 23 23.82 -6.89 6.73
N SER A 24 25.09 -7.07 7.04
CA SER A 24 25.70 -8.38 7.31
C SER A 24 26.62 -8.33 8.52
N LEU A 25 26.81 -9.48 9.17
CA LEU A 25 27.83 -9.64 10.20
C LEU A 25 29.10 -10.21 9.56
N PRO A 26 30.30 -9.72 9.93
CA PRO A 26 31.56 -10.27 9.44
C PRO A 26 31.63 -11.79 9.62
N GLY A 27 31.91 -12.53 8.55
CA GLY A 27 32.00 -13.99 8.56
C GLY A 27 30.66 -14.73 8.54
N GLU A 28 29.52 -14.05 8.58
CA GLU A 28 28.20 -14.69 8.51
C GLU A 28 27.61 -14.68 7.09
N ARG A 29 26.99 -15.80 6.70
CA ARG A 29 26.22 -15.88 5.44
C ARG A 29 24.84 -15.21 5.52
N ARG A 30 24.32 -14.96 6.72
CA ARG A 30 23.00 -14.34 6.89
C ARG A 30 23.07 -12.86 6.53
N ARG A 31 22.12 -12.43 5.69
CA ARG A 31 21.97 -11.05 5.27
C ARG A 31 20.63 -10.51 5.73
N PHE A 32 20.62 -9.23 6.04
CA PHE A 32 19.49 -8.51 6.59
C PHE A 32 19.26 -7.23 5.79
N ILE A 33 18.06 -6.69 5.91
CA ILE A 33 17.76 -5.31 5.53
C ILE A 33 17.61 -4.50 6.81
N LEU A 34 18.47 -3.50 6.96
CA LEU A 34 18.33 -2.49 8.00
C LEU A 34 17.60 -1.28 7.40
N LYS A 35 16.41 -0.99 7.90
CA LYS A 35 15.66 0.24 7.62
C LYS A 35 15.82 1.18 8.81
N VAL A 36 16.23 2.41 8.56
CA VAL A 36 16.34 3.47 9.58
C VAL A 36 15.54 4.68 9.16
N GLY A 37 15.12 5.49 10.12
CA GLY A 37 14.32 6.67 9.81
C GLY A 37 15.06 7.74 9.02
N PRO A 38 14.30 8.77 8.60
CA PRO A 38 14.77 9.74 7.64
C PRO A 38 15.76 10.70 8.30
N ASP A 39 16.82 11.06 7.59
CA ASP A 39 17.79 12.09 7.98
C ASP A 39 17.26 13.51 7.73
N GLN A 40 16.42 13.71 6.71
CA GLN A 40 15.88 15.02 6.36
C GLN A 40 14.75 15.48 7.32
N PRO A 41 14.79 16.73 7.83
CA PRO A 41 13.77 17.26 8.74
C PRO A 41 12.34 17.23 8.18
N VAL A 42 12.17 17.48 6.87
CA VAL A 42 10.86 17.47 6.21
C VAL A 42 10.25 16.06 6.19
N ALA A 43 11.05 15.05 5.84
CA ALA A 43 10.64 13.66 5.85
C ALA A 43 10.33 13.17 7.27
N ARG A 44 11.13 13.58 8.26
CA ARG A 44 10.90 13.28 9.68
C ARG A 44 9.59 13.87 10.21
N ARG A 45 9.25 15.11 9.81
CA ARG A 45 7.96 15.74 10.14
C ARG A 45 6.79 14.97 9.53
N PHE A 46 6.93 14.52 8.28
CA PHE A 46 5.89 13.72 7.62
C PHE A 46 5.75 12.33 8.26
N SER A 47 6.87 11.68 8.58
CA SER A 47 6.94 10.42 9.34
C SER A 47 6.22 10.54 10.68
N ARG A 48 6.45 11.63 11.44
CA ARG A 48 5.74 11.94 12.69
C ARG A 48 4.23 12.01 12.51
N HIS A 49 3.77 12.74 11.48
CA HIS A 49 2.35 12.89 11.20
C HIS A 49 1.68 11.54 10.91
N LEU A 50 2.40 10.65 10.22
CA LEU A 50 1.92 9.30 9.94
C LEU A 50 2.13 8.31 11.09
N ARG A 51 2.99 8.63 12.06
CA ARG A 51 3.56 7.71 13.05
C ARG A 51 4.17 6.46 12.39
N ALA A 52 4.93 6.68 11.32
CA ALA A 52 5.32 5.65 10.35
C ALA A 52 6.07 4.46 10.97
N PHE A 53 7.08 4.72 11.81
CA PHE A 53 7.89 3.64 12.42
C PHE A 53 7.13 2.89 13.51
N GLU A 54 6.31 3.59 14.31
CA GLU A 54 5.47 2.93 15.31
C GLU A 54 4.46 1.99 14.64
N ARG A 55 3.84 2.45 13.54
CA ARG A 55 2.94 1.64 12.72
C ARG A 55 3.61 0.42 12.13
N GLU A 56 4.75 0.60 11.51
CA GLU A 56 5.46 -0.51 10.86
C GLU A 56 5.89 -1.56 11.90
N ALA A 57 6.41 -1.14 13.05
CA ALA A 57 6.75 -2.04 14.15
C ALA A 57 5.51 -2.79 14.70
N ALA A 58 4.39 -2.09 14.88
CA ALA A 58 3.13 -2.72 15.31
C ALA A 58 2.61 -3.73 14.28
N ALA A 59 2.70 -3.40 12.98
CA ALA A 59 2.32 -4.29 11.89
C ALA A 59 3.17 -5.56 11.88
N TYR A 60 4.51 -5.45 11.90
CA TYR A 60 5.39 -6.63 11.93
C TYR A 60 5.16 -7.50 13.18
N ARG A 61 4.82 -6.91 14.32
CA ARG A 61 4.46 -7.66 15.53
C ARG A 61 3.19 -8.51 15.31
N LEU A 62 2.16 -7.96 14.66
CA LEU A 62 0.97 -8.72 14.29
C LEU A 62 1.26 -9.76 13.20
N LEU A 63 2.06 -9.40 12.21
CA LEU A 63 2.35 -10.21 11.03
C LEU A 63 3.31 -11.38 11.30
N ARG A 64 3.88 -11.50 12.50
CA ARG A 64 4.78 -12.59 12.90
C ARG A 64 4.31 -14.01 12.48
N PRO A 65 3.01 -14.38 12.57
CA PRO A 65 2.52 -15.70 12.12
C PRO A 65 2.59 -15.93 10.60
N LEU A 66 2.80 -14.87 9.82
CA LEU A 66 2.87 -14.87 8.35
C LEU A 66 4.28 -14.59 7.81
N SER A 67 5.24 -14.29 8.71
CA SER A 67 6.62 -14.00 8.35
C SER A 67 7.33 -15.19 7.69
N GLY A 68 8.21 -14.91 6.73
CA GLY A 68 8.89 -15.91 5.90
C GLY A 68 8.00 -16.56 4.82
N LYS A 69 6.71 -16.20 4.76
CA LYS A 69 5.75 -16.67 3.76
C LYS A 69 5.21 -15.56 2.87
N PHE A 70 4.68 -14.50 3.48
CA PHE A 70 4.07 -13.36 2.77
C PHE A 70 4.71 -12.01 3.10
N VAL A 71 5.45 -11.94 4.21
CA VAL A 71 6.19 -10.76 4.65
C VAL A 71 7.55 -11.19 5.20
N PRO A 72 8.58 -10.34 5.16
CA PRO A 72 9.84 -10.66 5.79
C PRO A 72 9.69 -10.88 7.30
N ARG A 73 10.53 -11.74 7.88
CA ARG A 73 10.75 -11.80 9.33
C ARG A 73 11.34 -10.48 9.80
N CYS A 74 10.69 -9.87 10.78
CA CYS A 74 11.26 -8.78 11.55
C CYS A 74 12.04 -9.37 12.73
N ILE A 75 13.35 -9.13 12.75
CA ILE A 75 14.28 -9.61 13.76
C ILE A 75 14.29 -8.66 14.96
N ALA A 76 14.32 -7.36 14.68
CA ALA A 76 14.25 -6.30 15.68
C ALA A 76 13.54 -5.08 15.11
N SER A 77 12.84 -4.34 15.97
CA SER A 77 12.23 -3.06 15.62
C SER A 77 12.22 -2.14 16.83
N ALA A 78 12.52 -0.86 16.62
CA ALA A 78 12.38 0.19 17.62
C ALA A 78 11.84 1.46 16.95
N SER A 79 11.07 2.25 17.68
CA SER A 79 10.56 3.54 17.20
C SER A 79 10.61 4.56 18.32
N THR A 80 10.76 5.83 17.97
CA THR A 80 10.55 6.92 18.93
C THR A 80 9.09 6.96 19.40
N PRO A 81 8.78 7.52 20.59
CA PRO A 81 7.40 7.60 21.10
C PRO A 81 6.42 8.34 20.18
N ASP A 82 6.93 9.30 19.39
CA ASP A 82 6.16 10.06 18.41
C ASP A 82 6.09 9.38 17.02
N GLY A 83 6.74 8.21 16.86
CA GLY A 83 6.77 7.42 15.63
C GLY A 83 7.49 8.06 14.46
N SER A 84 8.23 9.15 14.69
CA SER A 84 8.89 9.95 13.64
C SER A 84 10.19 9.33 13.11
N ASP A 85 10.84 8.50 13.92
CA ASP A 85 12.10 7.83 13.64
C ASP A 85 12.11 6.44 14.28
N GLY A 86 13.07 5.61 13.87
CA GLY A 86 13.21 4.27 14.37
C GLY A 86 14.14 3.43 13.51
N LEU A 87 14.13 2.12 13.79
CA LEU A 87 14.83 1.13 13.00
C LEU A 87 14.01 -0.16 12.90
N LEU A 88 14.19 -0.86 11.79
CA LEU A 88 13.75 -2.23 11.61
C LEU A 88 14.91 -3.04 11.03
N LEU A 89 15.22 -4.18 11.66
CA LEU A 89 16.09 -5.20 11.11
C LEU A 89 15.22 -6.33 10.58
N LEU A 90 15.21 -6.52 9.27
CA LEU A 90 14.39 -7.49 8.55
C LEU A 90 15.28 -8.56 7.93
N GLU A 91 14.76 -9.78 7.75
CA GLU A 91 15.44 -10.76 6.88
C GLU A 91 15.55 -10.22 5.45
N GLU A 92 16.67 -10.47 4.79
CA GLU A 92 16.79 -10.19 3.37
C GLU A 92 16.09 -11.29 2.56
N ILE A 93 15.28 -10.90 1.57
CA ILE A 93 14.66 -11.81 0.63
C ILE A 93 15.56 -11.93 -0.60
N PHE A 94 16.30 -13.04 -0.71
CA PHE A 94 17.21 -13.29 -1.82
C PHE A 94 17.15 -14.76 -2.28
N PRO A 95 17.20 -15.05 -3.60
CA PRO A 95 17.11 -14.09 -4.70
C PRO A 95 15.69 -13.51 -4.81
N SER A 96 15.58 -12.22 -5.10
CA SER A 96 14.30 -11.58 -5.40
C SER A 96 14.46 -10.39 -6.34
N ARG A 97 13.36 -10.00 -6.98
CA ARG A 97 13.25 -8.80 -7.79
C ARG A 97 12.16 -7.89 -7.21
N THR A 98 12.48 -6.62 -7.00
CA THR A 98 11.49 -5.60 -6.64
C THR A 98 10.50 -5.39 -7.80
N GLY A 99 9.21 -5.26 -7.49
CA GLY A 99 8.23 -4.80 -8.46
C GLY A 99 8.57 -3.38 -8.96
N ASP A 100 8.18 -3.06 -10.18
CA ASP A 100 8.44 -1.74 -10.77
C ASP A 100 7.11 -1.03 -11.00
N GLN A 101 6.88 0.06 -10.27
CA GLN A 101 5.66 0.85 -10.37
C GLN A 101 5.47 1.53 -11.73
N ILE A 102 6.55 1.86 -12.44
CA ILE A 102 6.48 2.47 -13.77
C ILE A 102 6.07 1.40 -14.79
N ARG A 103 6.82 0.29 -14.86
CA ARG A 103 6.50 -0.83 -15.76
C ARG A 103 5.14 -1.45 -15.44
N GLY A 104 4.79 -1.51 -14.16
CA GLY A 104 3.62 -2.22 -13.66
C GLY A 104 3.83 -3.74 -13.60
N LEU A 105 2.78 -4.41 -13.17
CA LEU A 105 2.70 -5.84 -12.91
C LEU A 105 1.83 -6.51 -13.97
N SER A 106 2.28 -7.67 -14.42
CA SER A 106 1.49 -8.60 -15.24
C SER A 106 0.30 -9.16 -14.46
N PHE A 107 -0.65 -9.78 -15.16
CA PHE A 107 -1.82 -10.40 -14.53
C PHE A 107 -1.43 -11.54 -13.56
N SER A 108 -0.39 -12.32 -13.89
CA SER A 108 0.11 -13.41 -13.03
C SER A 108 0.78 -12.87 -11.76
N GLU A 109 1.56 -11.79 -11.88
CA GLU A 109 2.13 -11.09 -10.73
C GLU A 109 1.03 -10.51 -9.84
N LEU A 110 0.04 -9.80 -10.42
CA LEU A 110 -1.13 -9.30 -9.69
C LEU A 110 -1.86 -10.43 -8.97
N SER A 111 -2.11 -11.55 -9.63
CA SER A 111 -2.77 -12.72 -9.04
C SER A 111 -1.99 -13.25 -7.82
N SER A 112 -0.67 -13.33 -7.91
CA SER A 112 0.21 -13.79 -6.81
C SER A 112 0.19 -12.83 -5.62
N VAL A 113 0.17 -11.52 -5.89
CA VAL A 113 0.07 -10.49 -4.85
C VAL A 113 -1.30 -10.54 -4.19
N VAL A 114 -2.37 -10.69 -4.96
CA VAL A 114 -3.75 -10.76 -4.47
C VAL A 114 -3.95 -11.97 -3.55
N GLN A 115 -3.35 -13.12 -3.87
CA GLN A 115 -3.32 -14.28 -2.96
C GLN A 115 -2.55 -13.97 -1.67
N SER A 116 -1.39 -13.32 -1.79
CA SER A 116 -0.53 -13.01 -0.64
C SER A 116 -1.19 -12.01 0.33
N ILE A 117 -1.73 -10.91 -0.19
CA ILE A 117 -2.48 -9.94 0.64
C ILE A 117 -3.79 -10.55 1.13
N GLY A 118 -4.44 -11.42 0.35
CA GLY A 118 -5.61 -12.19 0.78
C GLY A 118 -5.33 -13.04 2.02
N ALA A 119 -4.13 -13.62 2.13
CA ALA A 119 -3.72 -14.36 3.32
C ALA A 119 -3.60 -13.47 4.56
N VAL A 120 -3.07 -12.25 4.40
CA VAL A 120 -3.01 -11.25 5.47
C VAL A 120 -4.43 -10.83 5.86
N HIS A 121 -5.26 -10.49 4.88
CA HIS A 121 -6.65 -10.07 5.10
C HIS A 121 -7.46 -11.13 5.83
N ALA A 122 -7.32 -12.41 5.46
CA ALA A 122 -8.01 -13.50 6.13
C ALA A 122 -7.59 -13.64 7.60
N LYS A 123 -6.27 -13.55 7.88
CA LYS A 123 -5.73 -13.73 9.23
C LYS A 123 -6.26 -12.69 10.22
N PHE A 124 -6.47 -11.46 9.76
CA PHE A 124 -6.90 -10.35 10.62
C PHE A 124 -8.35 -9.91 10.39
N TRP A 125 -9.13 -10.71 9.66
CA TRP A 125 -10.52 -10.42 9.35
C TRP A 125 -11.36 -10.23 10.61
N ASN A 126 -11.90 -9.02 10.81
CA ASN A 126 -12.61 -8.58 12.01
C ASN A 126 -11.90 -8.91 13.34
N SER A 127 -10.56 -9.05 13.31
CA SER A 127 -9.79 -9.51 14.46
C SER A 127 -9.83 -8.51 15.61
N PRO A 128 -10.15 -8.94 16.85
CA PRO A 128 -10.07 -8.10 18.04
C PRO A 128 -8.65 -7.54 18.29
N GLN A 129 -7.61 -8.23 17.81
CA GLN A 129 -6.21 -7.80 17.95
C GLN A 129 -5.97 -6.43 17.31
N LEU A 130 -6.64 -6.15 16.19
CA LEU A 130 -6.54 -4.85 15.52
C LEU A 130 -7.15 -3.74 16.37
N ARG A 131 -8.32 -3.97 16.98
CA ARG A 131 -9.00 -2.97 17.81
C ARG A 131 -8.19 -2.58 19.03
N LYS A 132 -7.38 -3.48 19.57
CA LYS A 132 -6.51 -3.25 20.74
C LYS A 132 -5.22 -2.49 20.40
N SER A 133 -4.83 -2.42 19.12
CA SER A 133 -3.58 -1.77 18.73
C SER A 133 -3.79 -0.26 18.51
N GLN A 134 -3.33 0.55 19.46
CA GLN A 134 -3.39 2.03 19.35
C GLN A 134 -2.58 2.56 18.15
N ALA A 135 -1.46 1.91 17.83
CA ALA A 135 -0.60 2.27 16.70
C ALA A 135 -1.25 2.05 15.33
N LEU A 136 -2.33 1.26 15.24
CA LEU A 136 -3.02 0.95 13.98
C LEU A 136 -4.39 1.63 13.97
N PRO A 137 -4.50 2.87 13.48
CA PRO A 137 -5.77 3.58 13.45
C PRO A 137 -6.69 3.01 12.37
N LEU A 138 -7.94 3.47 12.36
CA LEU A 138 -8.82 3.27 11.21
C LEU A 138 -8.28 4.08 10.03
N HIS A 139 -8.22 3.47 8.85
CA HIS A 139 -7.68 4.12 7.67
C HIS A 139 -8.61 5.21 7.16
N HIS A 140 -8.04 6.39 6.88
CA HIS A 140 -8.77 7.54 6.32
C HIS A 140 -8.76 7.59 4.78
N TYR A 141 -8.28 6.51 4.12
CA TYR A 141 -8.31 6.32 2.66
C TYR A 141 -7.77 7.54 1.88
N ASN A 142 -6.54 7.95 2.18
CA ASN A 142 -5.91 9.15 1.60
C ASN A 142 -6.79 10.41 1.77
N ARG A 143 -7.29 10.64 3.00
CA ARG A 143 -8.14 11.80 3.34
C ARG A 143 -9.41 11.85 2.48
N ALA A 144 -10.04 10.70 2.27
CA ALA A 144 -11.27 10.60 1.47
C ALA A 144 -12.38 11.57 1.92
N GLN A 145 -12.46 11.88 3.22
CA GLN A 145 -13.42 12.87 3.74
C GLN A 145 -13.18 14.30 3.22
N GLU A 146 -11.99 14.59 2.69
CA GLU A 146 -11.58 15.90 2.21
C GLU A 146 -11.60 16.01 0.69
N ALA A 147 -12.08 14.99 -0.04
CA ALA A 147 -12.01 14.93 -1.50
C ALA A 147 -12.52 16.21 -2.18
N GLY A 148 -13.62 16.81 -1.71
CA GLY A 148 -14.15 18.07 -2.25
C GLY A 148 -13.21 19.26 -2.06
N LYS A 149 -12.46 19.31 -0.95
CA LYS A 149 -11.44 20.34 -0.69
C LYS A 149 -10.16 20.10 -1.48
N THR A 150 -9.78 18.84 -1.68
CA THR A 150 -8.55 18.47 -2.40
C THR A 150 -8.70 18.59 -3.92
N THR A 151 -9.88 18.35 -4.48
CA THR A 151 -10.12 18.39 -5.93
C THR A 151 -9.73 19.69 -6.61
N PRO A 152 -10.08 20.90 -6.12
CA PRO A 152 -9.63 22.15 -6.73
C PRO A 152 -8.10 22.29 -6.75
N SER A 153 -7.42 21.88 -5.68
CA SER A 153 -5.95 21.91 -5.63
C SER A 153 -5.35 20.94 -6.65
N PHE A 154 -5.91 19.74 -6.77
CA PHE A 154 -5.51 18.77 -7.78
C PHE A 154 -5.67 19.32 -9.20
N LEU A 155 -6.82 19.93 -9.52
CA LEU A 155 -7.06 20.50 -10.85
C LEU A 155 -6.10 21.65 -11.17
N ARG A 156 -5.75 22.49 -10.19
CA ARG A 156 -4.73 23.53 -10.37
C ARG A 156 -3.34 22.96 -10.65
N SER A 157 -2.92 21.94 -9.89
CA SER A 157 -1.55 21.40 -9.98
C SER A 157 -1.36 20.35 -11.09
N CYS A 158 -2.41 19.60 -11.41
CA CYS A 158 -2.36 18.45 -12.31
C CYS A 158 -3.26 18.61 -13.55
N GLY A 159 -4.02 19.71 -13.67
CA GLY A 159 -5.00 19.88 -14.75
C GLY A 159 -4.40 19.87 -16.15
N THR A 160 -3.14 20.30 -16.30
CA THR A 160 -2.40 20.24 -17.58
C THR A 160 -2.08 18.82 -18.03
N LEU A 161 -2.21 17.83 -17.14
CA LEU A 161 -2.05 16.41 -17.44
C LEU A 161 -3.36 15.76 -17.92
N LEU A 162 -4.46 16.50 -17.90
CA LEU A 162 -5.80 16.00 -18.17
C LEU A 162 -6.34 16.60 -19.46
N THR A 163 -7.08 15.79 -20.22
CA THR A 163 -7.99 16.29 -21.24
C THR A 163 -9.12 17.10 -20.59
N LYS A 164 -9.78 17.97 -21.37
CA LYS A 164 -10.98 18.70 -20.90
C LYS A 164 -12.07 17.76 -20.38
N LYS A 165 -12.20 16.56 -20.96
CA LYS A 165 -13.17 15.53 -20.55
C LYS A 165 -12.80 14.93 -19.20
N GLU A 166 -11.54 14.55 -19.00
CA GLU A 166 -11.05 14.03 -17.71
C GLU A 166 -11.15 15.07 -16.59
N ALA A 167 -10.81 16.34 -16.86
CA ALA A 167 -10.93 17.42 -15.89
C ALA A 167 -12.39 17.62 -15.43
N LYS A 168 -13.37 17.56 -16.36
CA LYS A 168 -14.80 17.60 -16.00
C LYS A 168 -15.21 16.38 -15.17
N ARG A 169 -14.73 15.18 -15.50
CA ARG A 169 -15.01 13.94 -14.75
C ARG A 169 -14.54 14.01 -13.30
N VAL A 170 -13.36 14.58 -13.07
CA VAL A 170 -12.77 14.71 -11.73
C VAL A 170 -13.69 15.47 -10.76
N LEU A 171 -14.49 16.43 -11.25
CA LEU A 171 -15.47 17.16 -10.44
C LEU A 171 -16.58 16.26 -9.87
N PHE A 172 -16.83 15.09 -10.47
CA PHE A 172 -17.82 14.13 -10.00
C PHE A 172 -17.27 13.09 -9.01
N PHE A 173 -15.95 13.06 -8.77
CA PHE A 173 -15.34 12.09 -7.85
C PHE A 173 -15.68 12.33 -6.38
N PRO A 174 -15.66 13.57 -5.84
CA PRO A 174 -15.92 13.80 -4.42
C PRO A 174 -17.21 13.17 -3.85
N PRO A 175 -18.41 13.34 -4.45
CA PRO A 175 -19.62 12.72 -3.93
C PRO A 175 -19.55 11.18 -3.93
N ARG A 176 -18.88 10.57 -4.91
CA ARG A 176 -18.68 9.11 -5.00
C ARG A 176 -17.72 8.60 -3.92
N ILE A 177 -16.61 9.30 -3.71
CA ILE A 177 -15.65 9.01 -2.64
C ILE A 177 -16.35 9.10 -1.28
N LEU A 178 -17.11 10.17 -1.02
CA LEU A 178 -17.81 10.36 0.26
C LEU A 178 -18.91 9.32 0.49
N ARG A 179 -19.63 8.90 -0.55
CA ARG A 179 -20.57 7.78 -0.48
C ARG A 179 -19.84 6.48 -0.14
N ALA A 180 -18.76 6.17 -0.85
CA ALA A 180 -17.98 4.96 -0.60
C ALA A 180 -17.39 4.93 0.82
N LEU A 181 -16.93 6.07 1.32
CA LEU A 181 -16.43 6.23 2.69
C LEU A 181 -17.51 5.94 3.73
N ARG A 182 -18.75 6.42 3.52
CA ARG A 182 -19.88 6.13 4.41
C ARG A 182 -20.26 4.65 4.38
N GLU A 183 -20.29 4.03 3.21
CA GLU A 183 -20.62 2.60 3.06
C GLU A 183 -19.52 1.71 3.67
N ALA A 184 -18.24 2.03 3.46
CA ALA A 184 -17.10 1.28 3.97
C ALA A 184 -17.09 1.14 5.50
N LYS A 185 -17.67 2.09 6.25
CA LYS A 185 -17.82 2.02 7.71
C LYS A 185 -18.68 0.84 8.18
N ARG A 186 -19.53 0.30 7.30
CA ARG A 186 -20.42 -0.84 7.58
C ARG A 186 -19.88 -2.18 7.07
N ARG A 187 -18.66 -2.18 6.52
CA ARG A 187 -18.04 -3.35 5.90
C ARG A 187 -17.03 -4.00 6.83
N PRO A 188 -16.70 -5.28 6.64
CA PRO A 188 -15.67 -5.96 7.42
C PRO A 188 -14.33 -5.21 7.39
N VAL A 189 -13.63 -5.25 8.52
CA VAL A 189 -12.34 -4.58 8.69
C VAL A 189 -11.24 -5.63 8.85
N THR A 190 -10.09 -5.39 8.24
CA THR A 190 -8.88 -6.20 8.41
C THR A 190 -7.65 -5.29 8.54
N LEU A 191 -6.48 -5.89 8.79
CA LEU A 191 -5.20 -5.22 8.59
C LEU A 191 -5.03 -4.99 7.09
N ILE A 192 -4.89 -3.74 6.70
CA ILE A 192 -4.55 -3.35 5.33
C ILE A 192 -3.12 -2.80 5.30
N HIS A 193 -2.47 -2.96 4.16
CA HIS A 193 -1.18 -2.35 3.87
C HIS A 193 -1.33 -0.83 3.69
N GLY A 194 -2.38 -0.36 3.02
CA GLY A 194 -2.65 1.05 2.74
C GLY A 194 -1.82 1.61 1.58
N ASP A 195 -0.57 1.16 1.41
CA ASP A 195 0.29 1.47 0.25
C ASP A 195 0.63 0.25 -0.64
N LEU A 196 -0.31 -0.67 -0.89
CA LEU A 196 -0.02 -1.86 -1.70
C LEU A 196 0.21 -1.49 -3.17
N ARG A 197 1.48 -1.37 -3.58
CA ARG A 197 1.92 -0.99 -4.92
C ARG A 197 3.15 -1.79 -5.34
N ALA A 198 3.49 -1.79 -6.63
CA ALA A 198 4.56 -2.61 -7.20
C ALA A 198 5.92 -2.43 -6.50
N ASP A 199 6.31 -1.19 -6.20
CA ASP A 199 7.60 -0.89 -5.54
C ASP A 199 7.71 -1.52 -4.13
N ASN A 200 6.58 -1.89 -3.50
CA ASN A 200 6.52 -2.48 -2.15
C ASN A 200 6.40 -4.02 -2.19
N LEU A 201 6.76 -4.64 -3.31
CA LEU A 201 6.68 -6.07 -3.54
C LEU A 201 8.04 -6.64 -3.93
N LEU A 202 8.43 -7.75 -3.29
CA LEU A 202 9.60 -8.54 -3.66
C LEU A 202 9.14 -9.88 -4.25
N PHE A 203 9.43 -10.10 -5.53
CA PHE A 203 9.13 -11.33 -6.24
C PHE A 203 10.31 -12.28 -6.12
N ALA A 204 10.16 -13.33 -5.32
CA ALA A 204 11.04 -14.48 -5.26
C ALA A 204 10.49 -15.61 -6.17
N PRO A 205 11.28 -16.64 -6.52
CA PRO A 205 10.90 -17.63 -7.55
C PRO A 205 9.49 -18.24 -7.44
N SER A 206 8.98 -18.47 -6.23
CA SER A 206 7.64 -19.05 -6.00
C SER A 206 6.78 -18.26 -5.01
N ARG A 207 7.21 -17.05 -4.63
CA ARG A 207 6.59 -16.29 -3.54
C ARG A 207 6.67 -14.79 -3.79
N VAL A 208 5.68 -14.08 -3.26
CA VAL A 208 5.70 -12.63 -3.17
C VAL A 208 5.77 -12.23 -1.71
N PHE A 209 6.70 -11.33 -1.40
CA PHE A 209 6.81 -10.70 -0.09
C PHE A 209 6.33 -9.25 -0.18
N ILE A 210 5.44 -8.88 0.74
CA ILE A 210 4.94 -7.52 0.88
C ILE A 210 5.76 -6.82 1.95
N VAL A 211 6.35 -5.69 1.59
CA VAL A 211 7.24 -4.91 2.46
C VAL A 211 6.72 -3.48 2.61
N ASP A 212 7.32 -2.70 3.50
CA ASP A 212 6.98 -1.30 3.74
C ASP A 212 5.58 -1.04 4.34
N TRP A 213 5.33 -1.62 5.52
CA TRP A 213 4.05 -1.55 6.24
C TRP A 213 3.84 -0.24 7.02
N GLN A 214 4.55 0.84 6.65
CA GLN A 214 4.62 2.10 7.41
C GLN A 214 3.32 2.90 7.48
N ILE A 215 2.38 2.67 6.55
CA ILE A 215 1.03 3.29 6.61
C ILE A 215 -0.08 2.28 6.86
N SER A 216 0.29 1.09 7.33
CA SER A 216 -0.67 0.04 7.65
C SER A 216 -1.69 0.50 8.69
N ALA A 217 -2.88 -0.07 8.58
CA ALA A 217 -4.04 0.40 9.32
C ALA A 217 -5.11 -0.68 9.39
N ARG A 218 -6.14 -0.40 10.17
CA ARG A 218 -7.41 -1.12 10.12
C ARG A 218 -8.23 -0.54 8.97
N GLY A 219 -8.74 -1.36 8.06
CA GLY A 219 -9.62 -0.85 7.01
C GLY A 219 -10.27 -1.92 6.15
N LEU A 220 -10.92 -1.46 5.09
CA LEU A 220 -11.53 -2.29 4.06
C LEU A 220 -10.44 -2.99 3.25
N GLY A 221 -10.32 -4.32 3.35
CA GLY A 221 -9.29 -5.09 2.63
C GLY A 221 -9.32 -4.88 1.11
N ALA A 222 -10.50 -4.66 0.53
CA ALA A 222 -10.64 -4.39 -0.89
C ALA A 222 -10.01 -3.04 -1.34
N PHE A 223 -9.67 -2.13 -0.42
CA PHE A 223 -8.92 -0.92 -0.75
C PHE A 223 -7.50 -1.24 -1.22
N ASP A 224 -6.82 -2.23 -0.62
CA ASP A 224 -5.50 -2.67 -1.08
C ASP A 224 -5.57 -3.28 -2.48
N LEU A 225 -6.65 -4.03 -2.80
CA LEU A 225 -6.88 -4.54 -4.15
C LEU A 225 -7.07 -3.40 -5.15
N ALA A 226 -7.90 -2.42 -4.81
CA ALA A 226 -8.17 -1.27 -5.67
C ALA A 226 -6.91 -0.43 -5.91
N ARG A 227 -6.07 -0.27 -4.88
CA ARG A 227 -4.77 0.41 -5.00
C ARG A 227 -3.81 -0.37 -5.90
N LEU A 228 -3.69 -1.68 -5.70
CA LEU A 228 -2.81 -2.53 -6.47
C LEU A 228 -3.24 -2.60 -7.95
N ILE A 229 -4.51 -2.91 -8.21
CA ILE A 229 -5.05 -3.10 -9.55
C ILE A 229 -5.08 -1.75 -10.29
N GLY A 230 -5.62 -0.72 -9.64
CA GLY A 230 -5.77 0.62 -10.22
C GLY A 230 -4.48 1.44 -10.28
N GLY A 231 -3.44 1.06 -9.54
CA GLY A 231 -2.16 1.78 -9.52
C GLY A 231 -1.02 1.05 -10.22
N SER A 232 -0.99 -0.28 -10.15
CA SER A 232 0.20 -1.08 -10.49
C SER A 232 0.01 -2.06 -11.64
N SER A 233 -1.15 -2.12 -12.30
CA SER A 233 -1.31 -2.96 -13.49
C SER A 233 -0.46 -2.43 -14.66
N ALA A 234 0.24 -3.33 -15.36
CA ALA A 234 1.05 -2.98 -16.54
C ALA A 234 0.19 -2.52 -17.73
N ARG A 235 -1.05 -3.04 -17.82
CA ARG A 235 -2.05 -2.65 -18.83
C ARG A 235 -3.41 -2.38 -18.20
N PRO A 236 -4.30 -1.65 -18.89
CA PRO A 236 -5.70 -1.57 -18.48
C PRO A 236 -6.33 -2.96 -18.40
N LEU A 237 -7.10 -3.21 -17.34
CA LEU A 237 -7.79 -4.48 -17.12
C LEU A 237 -9.27 -4.34 -17.42
N THR A 238 -9.83 -5.34 -18.11
CA THR A 238 -11.27 -5.42 -18.36
C THR A 238 -12.05 -5.67 -17.06
N PRO A 239 -13.37 -5.40 -17.01
CA PRO A 239 -14.19 -5.80 -15.86
C PRO A 239 -14.05 -7.29 -15.51
N GLY A 240 -13.96 -8.16 -16.52
CA GLY A 240 -13.76 -9.61 -16.33
C GLY A 240 -12.40 -9.96 -15.72
N ASP A 241 -11.32 -9.31 -16.15
CA ASP A 241 -9.99 -9.44 -15.52
C ASP A 241 -10.04 -9.09 -14.02
N GLN A 242 -10.70 -7.97 -13.70
CA GLN A 242 -10.79 -7.49 -12.33
C GLN A 242 -11.68 -8.38 -11.46
N GLN A 243 -12.80 -8.88 -12.01
CA GLN A 243 -13.64 -9.88 -11.33
C GLN A 243 -12.89 -11.19 -11.06
N ARG A 244 -11.99 -11.60 -11.95
CA ARG A 244 -11.11 -12.76 -11.71
C ARG A 244 -10.16 -12.51 -10.55
N LEU A 245 -9.49 -11.35 -10.51
CA LEU A 245 -8.60 -10.99 -9.39
C LEU A 245 -9.35 -10.91 -8.06
N VAL A 246 -10.53 -10.28 -8.03
CA VAL A 246 -11.39 -10.24 -6.83
C VAL A 246 -11.88 -11.64 -6.45
N GLY A 247 -12.13 -12.51 -7.42
CA GLY A 247 -12.43 -13.93 -7.19
C GLY A 247 -11.29 -14.66 -6.49
N ILE A 248 -10.05 -14.49 -6.96
CA ILE A 248 -8.85 -15.06 -6.33
C ILE A 248 -8.71 -14.59 -4.88
N TRP A 249 -8.94 -13.29 -4.63
CA TRP A 249 -8.94 -12.75 -3.28
C TRP A 249 -10.01 -13.42 -2.40
N HIS A 250 -11.25 -13.46 -2.89
CA HIS A 250 -12.38 -14.07 -2.18
C HIS A 250 -12.14 -15.54 -1.86
N GLU A 251 -11.69 -16.33 -2.83
CA GLU A 251 -11.33 -17.74 -2.63
C GLU A 251 -10.23 -17.91 -1.59
N THR A 252 -9.23 -17.02 -1.59
CA THR A 252 -8.17 -17.03 -0.58
C THR A 252 -8.72 -16.77 0.83
N LEU A 253 -9.67 -15.85 0.97
CA LEU A 253 -10.36 -15.60 2.24
C LEU A 253 -11.14 -16.84 2.70
N GLN A 254 -11.87 -17.49 1.78
CA GLN A 254 -12.67 -18.69 2.09
C GLN A 254 -11.80 -19.86 2.53
N ARG A 255 -10.73 -20.18 1.77
CA ARG A 255 -9.78 -21.27 2.12
C ARG A 255 -9.09 -21.06 3.47
N ARG A 256 -9.04 -19.81 3.94
CA ARG A 256 -8.43 -19.44 5.23
C ARG A 256 -9.46 -19.22 6.34
N GLY A 257 -10.70 -19.63 6.12
CA GLY A 257 -11.71 -19.73 7.15
C GLY A 257 -12.48 -18.44 7.44
N VAL A 258 -12.50 -17.47 6.53
CA VAL A 258 -13.38 -16.29 6.69
C VAL A 258 -14.84 -16.69 6.48
N PRO A 259 -15.69 -16.70 7.53
CA PRO A 259 -17.04 -17.23 7.43
C PRO A 259 -17.99 -16.21 6.81
N ARG A 260 -18.99 -16.69 6.06
CA ARG A 260 -20.18 -15.92 5.62
C ARG A 260 -19.86 -14.65 4.79
N TYR A 261 -18.72 -14.60 4.11
CA TYR A 261 -18.38 -13.52 3.17
C TYR A 261 -18.60 -13.98 1.73
N ARG A 262 -19.58 -13.39 1.03
CA ARG A 262 -19.99 -13.85 -0.31
C ARG A 262 -19.15 -13.19 -1.41
N ARG A 263 -19.06 -13.86 -2.57
CA ARG A 263 -18.37 -13.30 -3.76
C ARG A 263 -18.99 -11.98 -4.23
N LEU A 264 -20.31 -11.83 -4.13
CA LEU A 264 -21.01 -10.57 -4.42
C LEU A 264 -20.60 -9.44 -3.46
N ASP A 265 -20.39 -9.76 -2.17
CA ASP A 265 -19.90 -8.82 -1.18
C ASP A 265 -18.45 -8.40 -1.48
N ALA A 266 -17.60 -9.34 -1.90
CA ALA A 266 -16.24 -9.04 -2.36
C ALA A 266 -16.22 -8.08 -3.56
N TRP A 267 -17.09 -8.29 -4.54
CA TRP A 267 -17.20 -7.40 -5.68
C TRP A 267 -17.71 -6.01 -5.30
N ARG A 268 -18.73 -5.94 -4.42
CA ARG A 268 -19.22 -4.66 -3.87
C ARG A 268 -18.10 -3.91 -3.14
N ASP A 269 -17.36 -4.60 -2.28
CA ASP A 269 -16.26 -4.02 -1.51
C ASP A 269 -15.12 -3.55 -2.42
N TYR A 270 -14.85 -4.26 -3.51
CA TYR A 270 -13.92 -3.82 -4.53
C TYR A 270 -14.38 -2.52 -5.20
N ARG A 271 -15.65 -2.39 -5.60
CA ARG A 271 -16.19 -1.13 -6.15
C ARG A 271 -16.07 0.02 -5.14
N LEU A 272 -16.31 -0.23 -3.85
CA LEU A 272 -16.07 0.76 -2.78
C LEU A 272 -14.58 1.13 -2.70
N GLY A 273 -13.70 0.14 -2.74
CA GLY A 273 -12.25 0.32 -2.77
C GLY A 273 -11.79 1.18 -3.94
N VAL A 274 -12.31 0.94 -5.16
CA VAL A 274 -11.99 1.72 -6.37
C VAL A 274 -12.42 3.18 -6.21
N ALA A 275 -13.63 3.43 -5.70
CA ALA A 275 -14.08 4.79 -5.42
C ALA A 275 -13.19 5.48 -4.37
N LEU A 276 -12.83 4.80 -3.28
CA LEU A 276 -11.93 5.33 -2.25
C LEU A 276 -10.50 5.58 -2.78
N ALA A 277 -10.02 4.73 -3.67
CA ALA A 277 -8.68 4.83 -4.24
C ALA A 277 -8.50 6.06 -5.14
N LEU A 278 -9.58 6.67 -5.64
CA LEU A 278 -9.53 7.97 -6.34
C LEU A 278 -8.98 9.11 -5.45
N SER A 279 -9.03 8.99 -4.13
CA SER A 279 -8.40 9.95 -3.22
C SER A 279 -6.88 9.97 -3.30
N ILE A 280 -6.26 8.88 -3.80
CA ILE A 280 -4.81 8.75 -3.96
C ILE A 280 -4.27 9.74 -4.99
N PRO A 281 -4.72 9.76 -6.26
CA PRO A 281 -4.25 10.76 -7.22
C PRO A 281 -4.61 12.19 -6.84
N LEU A 282 -5.79 12.43 -6.25
CA LEU A 282 -6.19 13.76 -5.78
C LEU A 282 -5.21 14.33 -4.74
N THR A 283 -4.76 13.49 -3.80
CA THR A 283 -3.88 13.92 -2.71
C THR A 283 -2.40 13.88 -3.09
N ASN A 284 -1.96 12.79 -3.70
CA ASN A 284 -0.54 12.52 -3.92
C ASN A 284 -0.02 13.07 -5.24
N GLY A 285 -0.88 13.26 -6.26
CA GLY A 285 -0.51 13.76 -7.57
C GLY A 285 0.26 15.08 -7.51
N PRO A 286 -0.26 16.13 -6.84
CA PRO A 286 0.41 17.43 -6.73
C PRO A 286 1.81 17.32 -6.11
N THR A 287 1.95 16.55 -5.03
CA THR A 287 3.24 16.34 -4.36
C THR A 287 4.23 15.59 -5.24
N LEU A 288 3.81 14.47 -5.84
CA LEU A 288 4.69 13.63 -6.66
C LEU A 288 5.22 14.39 -7.89
N LEU A 289 4.45 15.33 -8.45
CA LEU A 289 4.91 16.15 -9.56
C LEU A 289 6.09 17.06 -9.22
N GLN A 290 6.26 17.39 -7.93
CA GLN A 290 7.30 18.29 -7.44
C GLN A 290 8.53 17.53 -6.90
N LEU A 291 8.46 16.21 -6.71
CA LEU A 291 9.53 15.45 -6.04
C LEU A 291 10.75 15.18 -6.92
N SER A 292 10.56 14.55 -8.09
CA SER A 292 11.65 14.12 -8.97
C SER A 292 11.13 13.72 -10.35
N ASP A 293 12.01 13.48 -11.31
CA ASP A 293 11.66 12.97 -12.64
C ASP A 293 10.90 11.64 -12.57
N ARG A 294 11.36 10.73 -11.70
CA ARG A 294 10.65 9.48 -11.40
C ARG A 294 9.29 9.76 -10.77
N GLY A 295 9.24 10.69 -9.80
CA GLY A 295 7.99 11.14 -9.17
C GLY A 295 6.97 11.67 -10.17
N ARG A 296 7.40 12.50 -11.13
CA ARG A 296 6.55 13.03 -12.21
C ARG A 296 6.01 11.92 -13.11
N LYS A 297 6.86 10.95 -13.49
CA LYS A 297 6.44 9.78 -14.28
C LYS A 297 5.38 8.96 -13.53
N ILE A 298 5.61 8.69 -12.23
CA ILE A 298 4.65 7.97 -11.39
C ILE A 298 3.35 8.76 -11.24
N ALA A 299 3.41 10.08 -11.02
CA ALA A 299 2.21 10.91 -10.89
C ALA A 299 1.31 10.79 -12.12
N ARG A 300 1.88 10.95 -13.33
CA ARG A 300 1.15 10.82 -14.60
C ARG A 300 0.52 9.44 -14.76
N LEU A 301 1.32 8.38 -14.59
CA LEU A 301 0.83 7.01 -14.72
C LEU A 301 -0.27 6.69 -13.70
N MET A 302 -0.06 7.09 -12.44
CA MET A 302 -1.01 6.87 -11.36
C MET A 302 -2.35 7.56 -11.64
N ILE A 303 -2.35 8.82 -12.06
CA ILE A 303 -3.57 9.57 -12.40
C ILE A 303 -4.36 8.82 -13.48
N HIS A 304 -3.72 8.49 -14.60
CA HIS A 304 -4.42 7.81 -15.71
C HIS A 304 -4.89 6.41 -15.33
N ARG A 305 -4.06 5.59 -14.66
CA ARG A 305 -4.44 4.22 -14.27
C ARG A 305 -5.62 4.20 -13.30
N PHE A 306 -5.62 5.06 -12.27
CA PHE A 306 -6.73 5.10 -11.30
C PHE A 306 -8.02 5.61 -11.94
N PHE A 307 -7.95 6.62 -12.81
CA PHE A 307 -9.12 7.16 -13.48
C PHE A 307 -9.72 6.14 -14.45
N GLN A 308 -8.89 5.53 -15.29
CA GLN A 308 -9.33 4.48 -16.21
C GLN A 308 -9.93 3.27 -15.48
N ASN A 309 -9.34 2.86 -14.36
CA ASN A 309 -9.88 1.79 -13.53
C ASN A 309 -11.26 2.17 -12.96
N ALA A 310 -11.42 3.40 -12.51
CA ALA A 310 -12.70 3.89 -12.01
C ALA A 310 -13.77 3.98 -13.12
N GLU A 311 -13.42 4.44 -14.32
CA GLU A 311 -14.34 4.47 -15.48
C GLU A 311 -14.85 3.05 -15.81
N THR A 312 -13.94 2.08 -15.82
CA THR A 312 -14.23 0.67 -16.13
C THR A 312 -15.16 0.02 -15.11
N ILE A 313 -15.06 0.39 -13.83
CA ILE A 313 -15.70 -0.32 -12.71
C ILE A 313 -16.88 0.44 -12.10
N LEU A 314 -16.85 1.77 -12.13
CA LEU A 314 -17.89 2.61 -11.55
C LEU A 314 -18.86 3.17 -12.60
N GLU A 315 -18.62 2.88 -13.89
CA GLU A 315 -19.43 3.32 -15.03
C GLU A 315 -19.55 4.85 -15.07
N ILE A 316 -18.39 5.54 -15.13
CA ILE A 316 -18.25 7.01 -15.14
C ILE A 316 -17.41 7.53 -16.30
#